data_AF-A0A948E8U6-F1
#
_entry.id   AF-A0A948E8U6-F1
#
_cell.length_a   1.000
_cell.length_b   1.000
_cell.length_c   1.000
_cell.angle_alpha   90.00
_cell.angle_beta   90.00
_cell.angle_gamma   90.00
#
_symmetry.space_group_name_H-M   'P 1'
#
loop_
_entity.id
_entity.type
_entity.pdbx_description
1 polymer ?
#
loop_
_entity_poly.entity_id
_entity_poly.type
_entity_poly.pdbx_seq_one_letter_code
_entity_poly.pdbx_strand_id
1 'polypeptide(L)'
;MIATATALGGLDSSTLILLLSLTGILSFALIFVTSFVKIIIVLGLLRSALGTPRIPPTSVLSGIAIILSFYIMYPVVSQVVQTAAPRFVQFQAAAPTVAATGNKAQVQRVEMLVALVKEGSEPVR
;
A
#
# COMPACT_ATOMS: atom_id res chain seq x y z
N MET A 1 15.62 -33.62 1.47
CA MET A 1 14.79 -32.68 2.26
C MET A 1 14.62 -31.32 1.55
N ILE A 2 14.47 -31.30 0.22
CA ILE A 2 14.26 -30.06 -0.57
C ILE A 2 13.10 -30.18 -1.57
N ALA A 3 12.32 -31.27 -1.52
CA ALA A 3 11.33 -31.62 -2.55
C ALA A 3 9.86 -31.44 -2.09
N THR A 4 9.60 -31.00 -0.86
CA THR A 4 8.22 -30.85 -0.34
C THR A 4 7.63 -29.45 -0.59
N ALA A 5 8.36 -28.53 -1.24
CA ALA A 5 7.85 -27.19 -1.56
C ALA A 5 7.00 -27.13 -2.86
N THR A 6 6.90 -28.23 -3.62
CA THR A 6 6.16 -28.28 -4.90
C THR A 6 4.68 -28.71 -4.74
N ALA A 7 4.22 -29.03 -3.53
CA ALA A 7 2.89 -29.59 -3.28
C ALA A 7 1.78 -28.54 -2.99
N LEU A 8 1.93 -27.31 -3.48
CA LEU A 8 0.85 -26.31 -3.60
C LEU A 8 0.82 -25.80 -5.06
N GLY A 9 0.82 -26.74 -6.00
CA GLY A 9 0.79 -26.47 -7.43
C GLY A 9 -0.53 -25.82 -7.83
N GLY A 10 -0.46 -24.58 -8.29
CA GLY A 10 -1.59 -23.84 -8.87
C GLY A 10 -1.46 -22.33 -8.81
N LEU A 11 -0.57 -21.79 -7.98
CA LEU A 11 -0.20 -20.37 -7.99
C LEU A 11 1.28 -20.31 -8.33
N ASP A 12 1.60 -19.70 -9.47
CA ASP A 12 2.93 -19.67 -10.05
C ASP A 12 3.98 -19.33 -8.98
N SER A 13 4.98 -20.19 -8.78
CA SER A 13 6.01 -20.00 -7.74
C SER A 13 6.72 -18.65 -7.87
N SER A 14 6.75 -18.08 -9.07
CA SER A 14 7.20 -16.71 -9.38
C SER A 14 6.34 -15.64 -8.70
N THR A 15 5.01 -15.82 -8.68
CA THR A 15 4.06 -14.90 -8.04
C THR A 15 4.22 -14.89 -6.53
N LEU A 16 4.43 -16.05 -5.90
CA LEU A 16 4.69 -16.13 -4.45
C LEU A 16 5.99 -15.41 -4.06
N ILE A 17 7.06 -15.59 -4.83
CA ILE A 17 8.33 -14.91 -4.61
C ILE A 17 8.17 -13.39 -4.79
N LEU A 18 7.42 -12.95 -5.81
CA LEU A 18 7.17 -11.54 -6.09
C LEU A 18 6.37 -10.86 -4.96
N LEU A 19 5.34 -11.51 -4.44
CA LEU A 19 4.49 -10.98 -3.37
C LEU A 19 5.25 -10.85 -2.04
N LEU A 20 6.08 -11.85 -1.72
CA LEU A 20 6.90 -11.84 -0.51
C LEU A 20 8.01 -10.77 -0.58
N SER A 21 8.64 -10.62 -1.74
CA SER A 21 9.62 -9.57 -2.01
C SER A 21 9.01 -8.17 -1.88
N LEU A 22 7.84 -7.95 -2.50
CA LEU A 22 7.15 -6.66 -2.46
C LEU A 22 6.77 -6.25 -1.03
N THR A 23 6.29 -7.19 -0.22
CA THR A 23 5.94 -6.94 1.19
C THR A 23 7.18 -6.61 2.04
N GLY A 24 8.31 -7.29 1.79
CA GLY A 24 9.57 -7.01 2.48
C GLY A 24 10.12 -5.62 2.15
N ILE A 25 10.15 -5.26 0.87
CA ILE A 25 10.58 -3.94 0.40
C ILE A 25 9.66 -2.84 0.94
N LEU A 26 8.35 -3.10 1.00
CA LEU A 26 7.37 -2.15 1.55
C LEU A 26 7.61 -1.89 3.04
N SER A 27 7.84 -2.94 3.83
CA SER A 27 8.14 -2.82 5.27
C SER A 27 9.47 -2.08 5.50
N PHE A 28 10.48 -2.37 4.68
CA PHE A 28 11.75 -1.65 4.71
C PHE A 28 11.58 -0.17 4.42
N ALA A 29 10.93 0.19 3.31
CA ALA A 29 10.69 1.58 2.94
C ALA A 29 9.90 2.34 4.01
N LEU A 30 8.91 1.70 4.64
CA LEU A 30 8.16 2.28 5.76
C LEU A 30 9.08 2.64 6.93
N ILE A 31 9.97 1.74 7.35
CA ILE A 31 10.90 2.02 8.44
C ILE A 31 11.85 3.17 8.07
N PHE A 32 12.32 3.23 6.83
CA PHE A 32 13.22 4.30 6.34
C PHE A 32 12.56 5.68 6.30
N VAL A 33 11.25 5.75 6.01
CA VAL A 33 10.49 7.00 5.98
C VAL A 33 10.03 7.44 7.38
N THR A 34 10.02 6.54 8.36
CA THR A 34 9.62 6.87 9.74
C THR A 34 10.70 7.56 10.57
N SER A 35 10.27 8.26 11.63
CA SER A 35 11.14 8.92 12.60
C SER A 35 12.01 7.96 13.42
N PHE A 36 11.72 6.66 13.41
CA PHE A 36 12.44 5.62 14.14
C PHE A 36 13.96 5.67 13.88
N VAL A 37 14.37 5.81 12.61
CA VAL A 37 15.79 5.89 12.21
C VAL A 37 16.47 7.13 12.77
N LYS A 38 15.79 8.28 12.81
CA LYS A 38 16.38 9.52 13.36
C LYS A 38 16.56 9.42 14.88
N ILE A 39 15.60 8.83 15.59
CA ILE A 39 15.67 8.66 17.04
C ILE A 39 16.82 7.72 17.43
N ILE A 40 16.96 6.56 16.78
CA ILE A 40 18.02 5.60 17.12
C ILE A 40 19.42 6.14 16.82
N ILE A 41 19.58 6.94 15.75
CA ILE A 41 20.85 7.59 15.41
C ILE A 41 21.20 8.65 16.47
N VAL A 42 20.28 9.54 16.83
CA VAL A 42 20.55 10.59 17.83
C VAL A 42 20.90 9.99 19.19
N LEU A 43 20.15 8.99 19.67
CA LEU A 43 20.45 8.30 20.92
C LEU A 43 21.76 7.51 20.84
N GLY A 44 22.08 6.92 19.68
CA GLY A 44 23.34 6.23 19.43
C GLY A 44 24.54 7.18 19.45
N LEU A 45 24.40 8.38 18.86
CA LEU A 45 25.41 9.44 18.93
C LEU A 45 25.58 9.97 20.35
N LEU A 46 24.48 10.13 21.10
CA LEU A 46 24.49 10.52 22.51
C LEU A 46 25.24 9.49 23.36
N ARG A 47 25.03 8.20 23.11
CA ARG A 47 25.77 7.11 23.76
C ARG A 47 27.27 7.18 23.46
N SER A 48 27.65 7.42 22.20
CA SER A 48 29.07 7.58 21.83
C SER A 48 29.69 8.82 22.47
N ALA A 49 28.92 9.91 22.62
CA ALA A 49 29.37 11.15 23.24
C ALA A 49 29.58 11.05 24.76
N LEU A 50 28.85 10.17 25.45
CA LEU A 50 28.97 9.94 26.90
C LEU A 50 30.26 9.19 27.30
N GLY A 51 31.13 8.82 26.35
CA GLY A 51 32.47 8.28 26.61
C GLY A 51 32.51 6.90 27.30
N THR A 52 31.36 6.36 27.70
CA THR A 52 31.22 5.06 28.39
C THR A 52 30.28 4.15 27.59
N PRO A 53 30.80 3.28 26.71
CA PRO A 53 29.98 2.46 25.81
C PRO A 53 29.13 1.40 26.52
N ARG A 54 29.36 1.14 27.82
CA ARG A 54 28.65 0.12 28.61
C ARG A 54 27.35 0.59 29.24
N ILE A 55 27.15 1.90 29.38
CA ILE A 55 25.98 2.50 30.03
C ILE A 55 25.46 3.52 29.00
N PRO A 56 24.32 3.33 28.30
CA PRO A 56 23.22 2.37 28.48
C PRO A 56 23.19 1.23 27.43
N PRO A 57 22.59 0.06 27.76
CA PRO A 57 22.50 -1.09 26.86
C PRO A 57 21.79 -0.77 25.54
N THR A 58 22.24 -1.33 24.41
CA THR A 58 21.57 -1.21 23.10
C THR A 58 20.10 -1.63 23.16
N SER A 59 19.78 -2.64 23.96
CA SER A 59 18.42 -3.14 24.14
C SER A 59 17.50 -2.13 24.83
N VAL A 60 18.04 -1.37 25.81
CA VAL A 60 17.28 -0.31 26.51
C VAL A 60 17.09 0.90 25.60
N LEU A 61 18.14 1.29 24.87
CA LEU A 61 18.06 2.38 23.89
C LEU A 61 17.04 2.08 22.79
N SER A 62 17.04 0.85 22.27
CA SER A 62 16.07 0.40 21.28
C SER A 62 14.64 0.37 21.85
N GLY A 63 14.47 -0.14 23.07
CA GLY A 63 13.16 -0.18 23.74
C GLY A 63 12.54 1.20 23.96
N ILE A 64 13.32 2.17 24.45
CA ILE A 64 12.87 3.55 24.63
C ILE A 64 12.58 4.22 23.28
N ALA A 65 13.40 3.96 22.26
CA ALA A 65 13.21 4.51 20.93
C ALA A 65 11.90 4.04 20.27
N ILE A 66 11.49 2.77 20.45
CA ILE A 66 10.25 2.24 19.88
C ILE A 66 9.03 2.92 20.50
N ILE A 67 8.98 3.04 21.82
CA ILE A 67 7.86 3.67 22.53
C ILE A 67 7.74 5.15 22.11
N LEU A 68 8.86 5.87 22.08
CA LEU A 68 8.89 7.27 21.66
C LEU A 68 8.52 7.44 20.17
N SER A 69 8.93 6.51 19.31
CA SER A 69 8.58 6.52 17.88
C SER A 69 7.07 6.38 17.67
N PHE A 70 6.40 5.48 18.39
CA PHE A 70 4.95 5.35 18.31
C PHE A 70 4.23 6.63 18.74
N TYR A 71 4.70 7.28 19.81
CA TYR A 71 4.15 8.56 20.26
C TYR A 71 4.28 9.67 19.20
N ILE A 72 5.45 9.81 18.57
CA ILE A 72 5.70 10.85 17.56
C ILE A 72 4.95 10.55 16.25
N MET A 73 4.71 9.28 15.92
CA MET A 73 4.06 8.88 14.67
C MET A 73 2.52 8.90 14.74
N TYR A 74 1.93 8.90 15.93
CA TYR A 74 0.48 9.02 16.12
C TYR A 74 -0.22 10.07 15.22
N PRO A 75 0.28 11.33 15.10
CA PRO A 75 -0.33 12.33 14.22
C PRO A 75 -0.22 12.01 12.73
N VAL A 76 0.84 11.32 12.30
CA VAL A 76 1.04 10.95 10.88
C VAL A 76 -0.06 9.99 10.44
N VAL A 77 -0.38 9.00 11.28
CA VAL A 77 -1.46 8.05 11.00
C VAL A 77 -2.81 8.77 10.97
N SER A 78 -3.07 9.69 11.91
CA SER A 78 -4.31 10.47 11.93
C SER A 78 -4.50 11.33 10.67
N GLN A 79 -3.46 12.01 10.20
CA GLN A 79 -3.51 12.81 8.97
C GLN A 79 -3.75 11.95 7.72
N VAL A 80 -3.07 10.80 7.64
CA VAL A 80 -3.24 9.85 6.53
C VAL A 80 -4.66 9.29 6.52
N VAL A 81 -5.20 8.87 7.67
CA VAL A 81 -6.57 8.34 7.75
C VAL A 81 -7.59 9.42 7.36
N GLN A 82 -7.44 10.66 7.84
CA GLN A 82 -8.37 11.74 7.49
C GLN A 82 -8.32 12.14 6.00
N THR A 83 -7.14 12.10 5.39
CA THR A 83 -6.96 12.48 3.96
C THR A 83 -7.34 11.32 3.02
N ALA A 84 -7.03 10.10 3.42
CA ALA A 84 -7.17 8.93 2.57
C ALA A 84 -8.55 8.27 2.70
N ALA A 85 -9.21 8.30 3.86
CA ALA A 85 -10.57 7.78 4.03
C ALA A 85 -11.56 8.27 2.96
N PRO A 86 -11.71 9.59 2.68
CA PRO A 86 -12.62 10.06 1.64
C PRO A 86 -12.15 9.68 0.22
N ARG A 87 -10.85 9.49 0.00
CA ARG A 87 -10.31 9.10 -1.31
C ARG A 87 -10.50 7.61 -1.57
N PHE A 88 -10.30 6.75 -0.59
CA PHE A 88 -10.52 5.31 -0.73
C PHE A 88 -11.98 4.97 -1.02
N VAL A 89 -12.95 5.66 -0.41
CA VAL A 89 -14.37 5.46 -0.77
C VAL A 89 -14.69 5.95 -2.19
N GLN A 90 -14.05 7.01 -2.67
CA GLN A 90 -14.18 7.46 -4.06
C GLN A 90 -13.50 6.50 -5.04
N PHE A 91 -12.32 5.97 -4.69
CA PHE A 91 -11.65 4.91 -5.47
C PHE A 91 -12.46 3.62 -5.47
N GLN A 92 -13.11 3.22 -4.37
CA GLN A 92 -13.98 2.04 -4.30
C GLN A 92 -15.34 2.27 -4.97
N ALA A 93 -15.80 3.52 -5.13
CA ALA A 93 -16.96 3.84 -5.95
C ALA A 93 -16.61 3.88 -7.45
N ALA A 94 -15.36 4.24 -7.79
CA ALA A 94 -14.85 4.21 -9.16
C ALA A 94 -14.34 2.82 -9.60
N ALA A 95 -13.72 2.02 -8.71
CA ALA A 95 -13.08 0.74 -8.99
C ALA A 95 -13.99 -0.41 -9.45
N PRO A 96 -15.22 -0.62 -8.94
CA PRO A 96 -16.14 -1.59 -9.52
C PRO A 96 -16.61 -1.16 -10.91
N THR A 97 -16.36 0.10 -11.28
CA THR A 97 -16.65 0.67 -12.60
C THR A 97 -15.41 0.78 -13.49
N VAL A 98 -14.23 0.27 -13.12
CA VAL A 98 -13.08 0.15 -14.06
C VAL A 98 -12.75 -1.32 -14.36
N ALA A 99 -12.98 -2.24 -13.41
CA ALA A 99 -12.91 -3.68 -13.70
C ALA A 99 -14.16 -4.20 -14.46
N ALA A 100 -15.31 -3.51 -14.38
CA ALA A 100 -16.54 -3.89 -15.09
C ALA A 100 -16.97 -2.93 -16.22
N THR A 101 -16.18 -1.91 -16.56
CA THR A 101 -16.44 -0.98 -17.69
C THR A 101 -15.70 -1.40 -18.96
N GLY A 102 -15.59 -2.70 -19.18
CA GLY A 102 -15.45 -3.26 -20.53
C GLY A 102 -16.79 -3.36 -21.27
N ASN A 103 -17.93 -3.34 -20.57
CA ASN A 103 -19.24 -3.64 -21.19
C ASN A 103 -20.28 -2.50 -21.10
N LYS A 104 -20.22 -1.58 -20.13
CA LYS A 104 -21.18 -0.44 -20.11
C LYS A 104 -20.88 0.65 -21.16
N ALA A 105 -19.63 0.74 -21.63
CA ALA A 105 -19.27 1.56 -22.80
C ALA A 105 -19.74 0.94 -24.13
N GLN A 106 -19.98 -0.38 -24.17
CA GLN A 106 -20.62 -1.06 -25.31
C GLN A 106 -22.15 -0.86 -25.28
N VAL A 107 -22.79 -0.93 -24.09
CA VAL A 107 -24.25 -0.73 -23.97
C VAL A 107 -24.68 0.72 -24.28
N GLN A 108 -23.85 1.72 -23.98
CA GLN A 108 -24.12 3.12 -24.37
C GLN A 108 -24.00 3.35 -25.90
N ARG A 109 -23.17 2.56 -26.60
CA ARG A 109 -23.06 2.61 -28.07
C ARG A 109 -24.19 1.85 -28.77
N VAL A 110 -24.69 0.75 -28.20
CA VAL A 110 -25.87 0.08 -28.79
C VAL A 110 -27.17 0.85 -28.55
N GLU A 111 -27.35 1.61 -27.46
CA GLU A 111 -28.51 2.50 -27.35
C GLU A 111 -28.43 3.69 -28.34
N MET A 112 -27.23 4.21 -28.63
CA MET A 112 -27.04 5.23 -29.67
C MET A 112 -27.24 4.66 -31.09
N LEU A 113 -26.84 3.40 -31.36
CA LEU A 113 -27.12 2.73 -32.63
C LEU A 113 -28.59 2.30 -32.77
N VAL A 114 -29.29 1.95 -31.69
CA VAL A 114 -30.74 1.67 -31.73
C VAL A 114 -31.55 2.95 -31.89
N ALA A 115 -31.12 4.08 -31.30
CA ALA A 115 -31.70 5.39 -31.58
C ALA A 115 -31.46 5.80 -33.05
N LEU A 116 -30.26 5.61 -33.60
CA LEU A 116 -29.94 5.92 -35.01
C LEU A 116 -30.55 4.92 -36.02
N VAL A 117 -30.84 3.67 -35.62
CA VAL A 117 -31.58 2.70 -36.46
C VAL A 117 -33.09 2.95 -36.42
N LYS A 118 -33.62 3.46 -35.30
CA LYS A 118 -35.04 3.86 -35.21
C LYS A 118 -35.31 5.20 -35.91
N GLU A 119 -34.36 6.14 -35.85
CA GLU A 119 -34.41 7.42 -36.57
C GLU A 119 -34.08 7.26 -38.07
N GLY A 120 -33.22 6.30 -38.44
CA GLY A 120 -32.88 5.97 -39.83
C GLY A 120 -33.92 5.14 -40.58
N SER A 121 -35.07 4.84 -39.95
CA SER A 121 -36.19 4.09 -40.53
C SER A 121 -37.51 4.89 -40.53
N GLU A 122 -37.46 6.22 -40.63
CA GLU A 122 -38.58 6.96 -41.25
C GLU A 122 -38.12 7.53 -42.60
N PRO A 123 -38.78 7.10 -43.70
CA PRO A 123 -38.26 7.22 -45.05
C PRO A 123 -38.35 8.66 -45.56
N VAL A 124 -37.29 9.07 -46.27
CA VAL A 124 -37.33 9.77 -47.56
C VAL A 124 -38.65 10.47 -47.85
N ARG A 125 -38.68 11.78 -47.59
CA ARG A 125 -39.53 12.74 -48.30
C ARG A 125 -38.71 13.96 -48.67
#